data_AF-A0A0B1TPA2-F1
#
_entry.id   AF-A0A0B1TPA2-F1
#
_cell.length_a   1.000
_cell.length_b   1.000
_cell.length_c   1.000
_cell.angle_alpha   90.00
_cell.angle_beta   90.00
_cell.angle_gamma   90.00
#
_symmetry.space_group_name_H-M   'P 1'
#
loop_
_entity.id
_entity.type
_entity.pdbx_description
1 polymer ?
#
loop_
_entity_poly.entity_id
_entity_poly.type
_entity_poly.pdbx_seq_one_letter_code
_entity_poly.pdbx_strand_id
1 'polypeptide(L)'
;MVCYARIWNYEFVIANSIHYLKECPQKDVIQKLNNSIILQKFFRRHCVVARILRSFDYILFLDADVGVVNPKRRIEEFLDPDVDIIFYDRFYNWEIAAGGYLAKNTQWTQQFLNRFADYEVRLPPNSYHGSDNGALHVIQLRALFYFFAHHLSVESEEENIVLL
;
A
#
# COMPACT_ATOMS: atom_id res chain seq x y z
N MET A 1 18.82 -8.11 -1.68
CA MET A 1 17.75 -8.29 -2.69
C MET A 1 18.29 -8.51 -4.11
N VAL A 2 19.31 -7.77 -4.57
CA VAL A 2 19.93 -7.91 -5.92
C VAL A 2 20.24 -9.37 -6.33
N CYS A 3 20.85 -10.18 -5.46
CA CYS A 3 21.21 -11.56 -5.82
C CYS A 3 19.99 -12.43 -6.13
N TYR A 4 18.91 -12.28 -5.36
CA TYR A 4 17.67 -13.02 -5.58
C TYR A 4 17.02 -12.64 -6.90
N ALA A 5 16.98 -11.34 -7.20
CA ALA A 5 16.47 -10.84 -8.48
C ALA A 5 17.28 -11.41 -9.67
N ARG A 6 18.61 -11.50 -9.56
CA ARG A 6 19.45 -12.10 -10.60
C ARG A 6 19.20 -13.60 -10.80
N ILE A 7 19.00 -14.37 -9.72
CA ILE A 7 18.74 -15.82 -9.80
C ILE A 7 17.46 -16.10 -10.60
N TRP A 8 16.42 -15.30 -10.37
CA TRP A 8 15.10 -15.49 -10.97
C TRP A 8 14.80 -14.58 -12.16
N ASN A 9 15.81 -13.85 -12.64
CA ASN A 9 15.69 -12.91 -13.76
C ASN A 9 14.61 -11.84 -13.57
N TYR A 10 14.50 -11.30 -12.36
CA TYR A 10 13.68 -10.13 -12.05
C TYR A 10 14.46 -8.83 -12.25
N GLU A 11 13.76 -7.79 -12.71
CA GLU A 11 14.29 -6.43 -12.71
C GLU A 11 14.37 -5.91 -11.27
N PHE A 12 15.52 -5.36 -10.87
CA PHE A 12 15.72 -4.82 -9.52
C PHE A 12 15.91 -3.31 -9.57
N VAL A 13 14.92 -2.58 -9.05
CA VAL A 13 14.89 -1.11 -9.09
C VAL A 13 15.13 -0.53 -7.70
N ILE A 14 16.14 0.35 -7.59
CA ILE A 14 16.29 1.24 -6.44
C ILE A 14 15.72 2.60 -6.84
N ALA A 15 14.63 3.01 -6.20
CA ALA A 15 13.96 4.27 -6.50
C ALA A 15 14.41 5.39 -5.57
N ASN A 16 15.04 6.44 -6.12
CA ASN A 16 15.28 7.67 -5.40
C ASN A 16 14.05 8.59 -5.49
N SER A 17 13.37 8.78 -4.36
CA SER A 17 12.16 9.62 -4.28
C SER A 17 12.35 11.08 -4.72
N ILE A 18 13.57 11.59 -4.75
CA ILE A 18 13.86 12.97 -5.21
C ILE A 18 13.52 13.13 -6.70
N HIS A 19 13.71 12.09 -7.51
CA HIS A 19 13.43 12.15 -8.95
C HIS A 19 11.93 12.27 -9.25
N TYR A 20 11.07 11.98 -8.27
CA TYR A 20 9.61 11.97 -8.43
C TYR A 20 8.93 13.18 -7.79
N LEU A 21 9.67 14.16 -7.27
CA LEU A 21 9.11 15.30 -6.51
C LEU A 21 8.04 16.09 -7.26
N LYS A 22 8.13 16.17 -8.59
CA LYS A 22 7.14 16.87 -9.41
C LYS A 22 5.80 16.12 -9.47
N GLU A 23 5.84 14.80 -9.47
CA GLU A 23 4.67 13.93 -9.65
C GLU A 23 4.12 13.36 -8.34
N CYS A 24 4.96 13.31 -7.31
CA CYS A 24 4.70 12.78 -5.98
C CYS A 24 5.12 13.83 -4.94
N PRO A 25 4.26 14.85 -4.70
CA PRO A 25 4.59 16.01 -3.88
C PRO A 25 4.42 15.78 -2.37
N GLN A 26 3.97 14.58 -1.96
CA GLN A 26 3.74 14.21 -0.55
C GLN A 26 5.00 14.54 0.25
N LYS A 27 4.88 15.36 1.31
CA LYS A 27 6.05 16.00 1.95
C LYS A 27 6.68 15.14 3.03
N ASP A 28 5.87 14.23 3.55
CA ASP A 28 6.09 13.29 4.62
C ASP A 28 6.70 13.93 5.87
N VAL A 29 5.89 14.77 6.53
CA VAL A 29 6.27 15.43 7.79
C VAL A 29 5.75 14.60 8.96
N ILE A 30 6.66 13.99 9.70
CA ILE A 30 6.35 13.34 10.98
C ILE A 30 6.50 14.41 12.04
N GLN A 31 5.44 14.63 12.80
CA GLN A 31 5.41 15.21 14.14
C GLN A 31 6.60 16.09 14.55
N LYS A 32 6.31 17.35 14.88
CA LYS A 32 7.22 18.19 15.67
C LYS A 32 7.34 17.60 17.07
N LEU A 33 8.28 16.70 17.30
CA LEU A 33 8.66 16.26 18.64
C LEU A 33 9.88 17.08 19.08
N ASN A 34 9.77 17.85 20.15
CA ASN A 34 10.87 18.59 20.79
C ASN A 34 11.78 19.36 19.82
N ASN A 35 11.21 20.23 18.97
CA ASN A 35 11.93 21.09 18.00
C ASN A 35 12.81 20.37 16.95
N SER A 36 12.72 19.04 16.83
CA SER A 36 13.32 18.28 15.72
C SER A 36 12.27 17.95 14.67
N ILE A 37 12.56 18.28 13.41
CA ILE A 37 11.75 17.84 12.26
C ILE A 37 12.30 16.49 11.82
N ILE A 38 11.55 15.42 12.10
CA ILE A 38 11.84 14.10 11.55
C ILE A 38 11.04 14.00 10.24
N LEU A 39 11.74 13.95 9.11
CA LEU A 39 11.13 13.65 7.82
C LEU A 39 11.23 12.14 7.60
N GLN A 40 10.13 11.38 7.65
CA GLN A 40 10.17 10.00 7.13
C GLN A 40 9.14 9.86 6.03
N LYS A 41 9.63 9.41 4.87
CA LYS A 41 8.94 9.45 3.58
C LYS A 41 7.94 8.31 3.34
N PHE A 42 7.03 8.12 4.29
CA PHE A 42 6.16 6.96 4.32
C PHE A 42 5.02 7.00 3.29
N PHE A 43 4.45 8.16 2.97
CA PHE A 43 3.34 8.24 2.02
C PHE A 43 3.82 8.38 0.58
N ARG A 44 4.84 9.21 0.34
CA ARG A 44 5.38 9.43 -1.02
C ARG A 44 5.79 8.13 -1.72
N ARG A 45 6.29 7.15 -0.97
CA ARG A 45 6.75 5.86 -1.54
C ARG A 45 5.65 5.16 -2.34
N HIS A 46 4.39 5.23 -1.90
CA HIS A 46 3.26 4.62 -2.60
C HIS A 46 2.98 5.32 -3.94
N CYS A 47 3.09 6.64 -4.01
CA CYS A 47 3.00 7.38 -5.28
C CYS A 47 4.15 7.01 -6.23
N VAL A 48 5.37 6.91 -5.72
CA VAL A 48 6.54 6.50 -6.52
C VAL A 48 6.34 5.10 -7.09
N VAL A 49 5.86 4.15 -6.28
CA VAL A 49 5.52 2.80 -6.74
C VAL A 49 4.45 2.85 -7.83
N ALA A 50 3.40 3.68 -7.68
CA ALA A 50 2.37 3.84 -8.71
C ALA A 50 2.91 4.34 -10.06
N ARG A 51 3.98 5.16 -10.05
CA ARG A 51 4.65 5.63 -11.28
C ARG A 51 5.50 4.55 -11.91
N ILE A 52 6.30 3.83 -11.11
CA ILE A 52 7.16 2.75 -11.60
C ILE A 52 6.30 1.60 -12.15
N LEU A 53 5.19 1.26 -11.49
CA LEU A 53 4.29 0.18 -11.85
C LEU A 53 3.80 0.23 -13.30
N ARG A 54 3.69 1.41 -13.89
CA ARG A 54 3.29 1.57 -15.29
C ARG A 54 4.19 0.86 -16.30
N SER A 55 5.42 0.53 -15.91
CA SER A 55 6.41 -0.12 -16.78
C SER A 55 6.54 -1.63 -16.53
N PHE A 56 5.73 -2.20 -15.63
CA PHE A 56 5.80 -3.60 -15.22
C PHE A 56 4.40 -4.22 -15.16
N ASP A 57 4.30 -5.54 -15.25
CA ASP A 57 3.02 -6.24 -15.01
C ASP A 57 2.72 -6.34 -13.51
N TYR A 58 3.78 -6.56 -12.72
CA TYR A 58 3.73 -6.65 -11.26
C TYR A 58 4.93 -5.95 -10.64
N ILE A 59 4.74 -5.39 -9.44
CA ILE A 59 5.83 -4.92 -8.57
C ILE A 59 5.71 -5.58 -7.21
N LEU A 60 6.83 -6.09 -6.72
CA LEU A 60 7.05 -6.34 -5.29
C LEU A 60 7.74 -5.11 -4.69
N PHE A 61 6.98 -4.28 -3.97
CA PHE A 61 7.53 -3.17 -3.19
C PHE A 61 8.04 -3.70 -1.85
N LEU A 62 9.21 -3.25 -1.41
CA LEU A 62 9.83 -3.65 -0.14
C LEU A 62 10.61 -2.48 0.48
N ASP A 63 10.56 -2.40 1.80
CA ASP A 63 11.44 -1.53 2.58
C ASP A 63 12.90 -2.00 2.56
N ALA A 64 13.80 -1.05 2.80
CA ALA A 64 15.26 -1.27 2.69
C ALA A 64 15.82 -2.20 3.77
N ASP A 65 15.06 -2.45 4.85
CA ASP A 65 15.37 -3.36 5.94
C ASP A 65 14.79 -4.77 5.73
N VAL A 66 14.22 -5.07 4.55
CA VAL A 66 13.69 -6.39 4.20
C VAL A 66 14.72 -7.23 3.42
N GLY A 67 14.89 -8.48 3.85
CA GLY A 67 15.82 -9.45 3.25
C GLY A 67 15.14 -10.73 2.77
N VAL A 68 15.78 -11.43 1.82
CA VAL A 68 15.33 -12.75 1.36
C VAL A 68 15.87 -13.81 2.30
N VAL A 69 14.98 -14.60 2.88
CA VAL A 69 15.34 -15.73 3.76
C VAL A 69 15.37 -17.07 3.02
N ASN A 70 14.55 -17.24 1.98
CA ASN A 70 14.50 -18.46 1.18
C ASN A 70 14.60 -18.14 -0.32
N PRO A 71 15.82 -18.19 -0.90
CA PRO A 71 16.02 -17.82 -2.31
C PRO A 71 15.52 -18.89 -3.29
N LYS A 72 15.12 -20.08 -2.82
CA LYS A 72 14.61 -21.17 -3.68
C LYS A 72 13.15 -21.00 -4.08
N ARG A 73 12.42 -20.15 -3.36
CA ARG A 73 11.00 -19.85 -3.62
C ARG A 73 10.88 -18.65 -4.54
N ARG A 74 9.93 -18.71 -5.45
CA ARG A 74 9.65 -17.67 -6.45
C ARG A 74 8.56 -16.72 -5.96
N ILE A 75 8.59 -15.46 -6.41
CA ILE A 75 7.58 -14.46 -6.07
C ILE A 75 6.21 -14.89 -6.59
N GLU A 76 6.17 -15.52 -7.77
CA GLU A 76 4.93 -15.95 -8.43
C GLU A 76 4.14 -16.97 -7.61
N GLU A 77 4.77 -17.68 -6.68
CA GLU A 77 4.10 -18.61 -5.76
C GLU A 77 3.22 -17.89 -4.72
N PHE A 78 3.35 -16.57 -4.62
CA PHE A 78 2.58 -15.70 -3.71
C PHE A 78 1.64 -14.76 -4.46
N LEU A 79 1.56 -14.86 -5.79
CA LEU A 79 0.62 -14.09 -6.59
C LEU A 79 -0.74 -14.78 -6.64
N ASP A 80 -1.79 -13.96 -6.61
CA ASP A 80 -3.17 -14.35 -6.91
C ASP A 80 -3.62 -13.54 -8.14
N PRO A 81 -4.00 -14.20 -9.26
CA PRO A 81 -4.38 -13.50 -10.49
C PRO A 81 -5.65 -12.67 -10.35
N ASP A 82 -6.51 -13.00 -9.38
CA ASP A 82 -7.82 -12.36 -9.15
C ASP A 82 -7.71 -11.16 -8.19
N VAL A 83 -6.51 -10.89 -7.65
CA VAL A 83 -6.26 -9.81 -6.70
C VAL A 83 -5.34 -8.75 -7.31
N ASP A 84 -5.71 -7.49 -7.08
CA ASP A 84 -4.95 -6.33 -7.57
C ASP A 84 -3.72 -6.00 -6.70
N ILE A 85 -3.84 -6.12 -5.37
CA ILE A 85 -2.78 -5.83 -4.40
C ILE A 85 -2.81 -6.85 -3.25
N ILE A 86 -1.65 -7.40 -2.90
CA ILE A 86 -1.49 -8.35 -1.80
C ILE A 86 -0.55 -7.72 -0.76
N PHE A 87 -1.09 -7.48 0.44
CA PHE A 87 -0.33 -7.11 1.63
C PHE A 87 0.03 -8.36 2.45
N TYR A 88 0.85 -8.19 3.49
CA TYR A 88 1.26 -9.27 4.38
C TYR A 88 1.11 -8.87 5.85
N ASP A 89 0.93 -9.86 6.71
CA ASP A 89 0.93 -9.68 8.17
C ASP A 89 2.35 -9.68 8.72
N ARG A 90 2.63 -8.76 9.65
CA ARG A 90 3.87 -8.77 10.43
C ARG A 90 3.90 -9.98 11.36
N PHE A 91 5.05 -10.65 11.40
CA PHE A 91 5.22 -11.88 12.19
C PHE A 91 5.10 -11.68 13.71
N TYR A 92 5.31 -10.46 14.22
CA TYR A 92 5.41 -10.19 15.66
C TYR A 92 4.15 -9.56 16.28
N ASN A 93 3.27 -8.97 15.49
CA ASN A 93 2.05 -8.31 15.99
C ASN A 93 0.80 -8.55 15.11
N TRP A 94 0.88 -9.41 14.09
CA TRP A 94 -0.23 -9.75 13.18
C TRP A 94 -0.91 -8.53 12.52
N GLU A 95 -0.17 -7.43 12.41
CA GLU A 95 -0.62 -6.21 11.77
C GLU A 95 -0.32 -6.30 10.27
N ILE A 96 -1.29 -5.93 9.43
CA ILE A 96 -1.06 -5.79 7.99
C ILE A 96 -0.04 -4.66 7.76
N ALA A 97 1.05 -4.98 7.07
CA ALA A 97 2.17 -4.08 6.89
C ALA A 97 2.07 -3.23 5.60
N ALA A 98 2.41 -1.94 5.71
CA ALA A 98 2.62 -1.06 4.56
C ALA A 98 4.06 -1.09 4.00
N GLY A 99 4.98 -1.77 4.71
CA GLY A 99 6.41 -1.84 4.35
C GLY A 99 6.74 -2.76 3.16
N GLY A 100 5.72 -3.39 2.57
CA GLY A 100 5.86 -4.18 1.36
C GLY A 100 4.52 -4.72 0.89
N TYR A 101 4.42 -4.95 -0.42
CA TYR A 101 3.23 -5.53 -1.05
C TYR A 101 3.53 -5.96 -2.48
N LEU A 102 2.75 -6.92 -2.97
CA LEU A 102 2.67 -7.25 -4.39
C LEU A 102 1.56 -6.42 -5.02
N ALA A 103 1.84 -5.77 -6.14
CA ALA A 103 0.92 -4.90 -6.85
C ALA A 103 0.87 -5.27 -8.33
N LYS A 104 -0.33 -5.64 -8.81
CA LYS A 104 -0.64 -5.85 -10.23
C LYS A 104 -0.84 -4.52 -10.92
N ASN A 105 -0.33 -4.36 -12.13
CA ASN A 105 -0.49 -3.13 -12.91
C ASN A 105 -1.90 -3.02 -13.49
N THR A 106 -2.82 -2.53 -12.67
CA THR A 106 -4.17 -2.16 -13.08
C THR A 106 -4.41 -0.68 -12.81
N GLN A 107 -5.39 -0.11 -13.53
CA GLN A 107 -5.82 1.26 -13.27
C GLN A 107 -6.28 1.43 -11.81
N TRP A 108 -6.95 0.40 -11.26
CA TRP A 108 -7.38 0.39 -9.87
C TRP A 108 -6.19 0.46 -8.91
N THR A 109 -5.17 -0.39 -9.09
CA THR A 109 -3.96 -0.40 -8.26
C THR A 109 -3.23 0.94 -8.29
N GLN A 110 -3.02 1.50 -9.48
CA GLN A 110 -2.38 2.81 -9.61
C GLN A 110 -3.17 3.89 -8.86
N GLN A 111 -4.50 3.92 -9.01
CA GLN A 111 -5.34 4.89 -8.29
C GLN A 111 -5.33 4.65 -6.77
N PHE A 112 -5.37 3.38 -6.33
CA PHE A 112 -5.29 3.02 -4.92
C PHE A 112 -4.00 3.57 -4.31
N LEU A 113 -2.85 3.31 -4.93
CA LEU A 113 -1.55 3.75 -4.43
C LEU A 113 -1.40 5.28 -4.41
N ASN A 114 -1.96 5.99 -5.39
CA ASN A 114 -1.99 7.46 -5.36
C ASN A 114 -2.88 7.96 -4.21
N ARG A 115 -4.10 7.41 -4.03
CA ARG A 115 -4.98 7.78 -2.90
C ARG A 115 -4.37 7.43 -1.55
N PHE A 116 -3.62 6.34 -1.47
CA PHE A 116 -2.92 5.94 -0.26
C PHE A 116 -1.83 6.96 0.07
N ALA A 117 -1.02 7.38 -0.91
CA ALA A 117 -0.06 8.47 -0.73
C ALA A 117 -0.74 9.77 -0.30
N ASP A 118 -1.85 10.14 -0.93
CA ASP A 118 -2.60 11.37 -0.62
C ASP A 118 -3.30 11.33 0.74
N TYR A 119 -3.32 10.17 1.42
CA TYR A 119 -3.84 10.07 2.78
C TYR A 119 -3.02 10.90 3.78
N GLU A 120 -1.78 11.29 3.44
CA GLU A 120 -0.93 12.18 4.25
C GLU A 120 -1.70 13.40 4.79
N VAL A 121 -2.53 14.04 3.96
CA VAL A 121 -3.25 15.27 4.33
C VAL A 121 -4.44 15.04 5.27
N ARG A 122 -4.82 13.78 5.50
CA ARG A 122 -5.94 13.38 6.37
C ARG A 122 -5.48 12.98 7.76
N LEU A 123 -4.17 12.96 8.00
CA LEU A 123 -3.64 12.59 9.30
C LEU A 123 -4.02 13.62 10.36
N PRO A 124 -4.49 13.19 11.54
CA PRO A 124 -4.79 14.11 12.62
C PRO A 124 -3.51 14.84 13.06
N PRO A 125 -3.54 16.18 13.19
CA PRO A 125 -2.38 16.92 13.67
C PRO A 125 -2.13 16.62 15.14
N ASN A 126 -0.86 16.66 15.55
CA ASN A 126 -0.42 16.57 16.95
C ASN A 126 -0.83 15.27 17.66
N SER A 127 -0.98 14.15 16.95
CA SER A 127 -1.25 12.85 17.55
C SER A 127 -0.40 11.73 16.93
N TYR A 128 -0.25 10.64 17.66
CA TYR A 128 0.35 9.41 17.15
C TYR A 128 -0.67 8.62 16.34
N HIS A 129 -0.34 8.34 15.08
CA HIS A 129 -1.25 7.70 14.12
C HIS A 129 -0.59 6.56 13.33
N GLY A 130 0.68 6.22 13.60
CA GLY A 130 1.37 5.11 12.91
C GLY A 130 1.64 5.33 11.42
N SER A 131 1.66 6.59 10.96
CA SER A 131 1.94 6.98 9.57
C SER A 131 1.08 6.23 8.53
N ASP A 132 1.71 5.70 7.48
CA ASP A 132 1.05 5.00 6.39
C ASP A 132 0.53 3.62 6.81
N ASN A 133 1.20 2.92 7.73
CA ASN A 133 0.70 1.65 8.29
C ASN A 133 -0.65 1.88 8.99
N GLY A 134 -0.73 2.91 9.85
CA GLY A 134 -1.99 3.29 10.50
C GLY A 134 -3.06 3.74 9.50
N ALA A 135 -2.68 4.51 8.47
CA ALA A 135 -3.59 4.89 7.39
C ALA A 135 -4.12 3.68 6.61
N LEU A 136 -3.29 2.66 6.36
CA LEU A 136 -3.69 1.42 5.70
C LEU A 136 -4.80 0.70 6.46
N HIS A 137 -4.69 0.60 7.78
CA HIS A 137 -5.77 0.04 8.62
C HIS A 137 -7.07 0.83 8.53
N VAL A 138 -7.00 2.16 8.49
CA VAL A 138 -8.21 2.99 8.32
C VAL A 138 -8.81 2.81 6.93
N ILE A 139 -7.99 2.70 5.88
CA ILE A 139 -8.46 2.44 4.51
C ILE A 139 -9.17 1.09 4.44
N GLN A 140 -8.59 0.04 5.04
CA GLN A 140 -9.20 -1.29 5.11
C GLN A 140 -10.53 -1.28 5.87
N LEU A 141 -10.56 -0.67 7.06
CA LEU A 141 -11.78 -0.58 7.86
C LEU A 141 -12.89 0.17 7.11
N ARG A 142 -12.55 1.24 6.39
CA ARG A 142 -13.50 1.96 5.55
C ARG A 142 -14.01 1.09 4.41
N ALA A 143 -13.14 0.39 3.69
CA ALA A 143 -13.55 -0.50 2.61
C ALA A 143 -14.50 -1.60 3.12
N LEU A 144 -14.20 -2.18 4.29
CA LEU A 144 -15.04 -3.16 4.95
C LEU A 144 -16.41 -2.58 5.32
N PHE A 145 -16.43 -1.38 5.91
CA PHE A 145 -17.67 -0.69 6.26
C PHE A 145 -18.52 -0.37 5.02
N TYR A 146 -17.91 0.10 3.93
CA TYR A 146 -18.61 0.34 2.66
C TYR A 146 -19.19 -0.95 2.09
N PHE A 147 -18.45 -2.06 2.14
CA PHE A 147 -18.92 -3.36 1.67
C PHE A 147 -20.16 -3.81 2.46
N PHE A 148 -20.11 -3.77 3.80
CA PHE A 148 -21.25 -4.15 4.63
C PHE A 148 -22.43 -3.19 4.51
N ALA A 149 -22.19 -1.87 4.47
CA ALA A 149 -23.27 -0.90 4.31
C ALA A 149 -23.99 -1.06 2.97
N HIS A 150 -23.25 -1.35 1.90
CA HIS A 150 -23.84 -1.62 0.58
C HIS A 150 -24.59 -2.96 0.56
N HIS A 151 -24.10 -3.99 1.26
CA HIS A 151 -24.81 -5.27 1.33
C HIS A 151 -26.13 -5.14 2.11
N LEU A 152 -26.10 -4.43 3.25
CA LEU A 152 -27.29 -4.13 4.04
C LEU A 152 -28.30 -3.25 3.28
N SER A 153 -27.83 -2.29 2.47
CA SER A 153 -28.74 -1.48 1.65
C SER A 153 -29.39 -2.31 0.54
N VAL A 154 -28.66 -3.26 -0.06
CA VAL A 154 -29.21 -4.18 -1.06
C VAL A 154 -30.23 -5.13 -0.43
N GLU A 155 -29.97 -5.70 0.74
CA GLU A 155 -30.95 -6.51 1.48
C GLU A 155 -32.22 -5.71 1.83
N SER A 156 -32.08 -4.43 2.20
CA SER A 156 -33.24 -3.56 2.50
C SER A 156 -34.07 -3.18 1.25
N GLU A 157 -33.45 -3.19 0.07
CA GLU A 157 -34.16 -3.00 -1.21
C GLU A 157 -34.83 -4.30 -1.69
N GLU A 158 -34.25 -5.46 -1.39
CA GLU A 158 -34.85 -6.78 -1.68
C GLU A 158 -36.07 -7.10 -0.78
N GLU A 159 -36.16 -6.54 0.43
CA GLU A 159 -37.34 -6.67 1.30
C GLU A 159 -38.57 -5.84 0.84
N ASN A 160 -38.47 -5.04 -0.22
CA ASN A 160 -39.60 -4.31 -0.82
C ASN A 160 -40.24 -5.02 -2.03
N ILE A 161 -40.09 -6.34 -2.15
CA ILE A 161 -40.81 -7.16 -3.13
C ILE A 161 -42.18 -7.59 -2.57
N VAL A 162 -43.21 -6.84 -2.97
CA VAL A 162 -44.65 -7.15 -3.04
C VAL A 162 -45.20 -8.18 -2.05
N LEU A 163 -45.89 -7.70 -1.02
CA LEU A 163 -47.10 -8.35 -0.50
C LEU A 163 -48.30 -7.51 -0.93
N LEU A 164 -49.11 -8.09 -1.84
CA LEU A 164 -50.50 -7.67 -2.09
C LEU A 164 -51.33 -7.80 -0.81
#